data_AF-A0A2N1MRZ7-F1
#
_entry.id   AF-A0A2N1MRZ7-F1
#
_cell.length_a   1.000
_cell.length_b   1.000
_cell.length_c   1.000
_cell.angle_alpha   90.00
_cell.angle_beta   90.00
_cell.angle_gamma   90.00
#
_symmetry.space_group_name_H-M   'P 1'
#
loop_
_entity.id
_entity.type
_entity.pdbx_description
1 polymer ?
#
loop_
_entity_poly.entity_id
_entity_poly.type
_entity_poly.pdbx_seq_one_letter_code
_entity_poly.pdbx_strand_id
1 'polypeptide(L)'
;MNPSHYIFAETLSDKADDSDSGNNRMTYDPEMDENVYNECFPQTTKKFNDMKRPENSSLTEIMEQTSITLKNMSKEINEMNDQNSKLQDENIKLKEDYDNLYREKQSIERNFSRAKDYYESKIKDLELNDQIKKLLNENNKLKEDNDNLLRENQTLKQNFAGAKLKLQQINETNPQKIHEQTEIIMSLQNQLSDKENNIRDLMQRNAKLKDEASKYQSALGEAMNVHLNNDDQNHSVQLKKDILELQRALENYVTSLKPNIDININIKEVNILIKQYGCKKEIVPENLDRPFIKGVLQRKVLHQIFEFLGNYRKYKEEEFSLESDIDSKARELLNLIKRFSETRVGTDEVSKVAEIKIRQQIYEILGNRGFSDIISSQDTHIHNFIYHSGQALNEIMNQYRRINDVERKNEVEQLAPILIRDVLRIFWFRLIVQEPVPEIKFFDINTKINPDLMTGRWEDDDLDEICVDLCYFPLIGRDLDSDYKVITLAKVLPQQIQNQT
;
A
#
# COMPACT_ATOMS: atom_id res chain seq x y z
N MET A 1 -8.68 45.61 2.74
CA MET A 1 -10.14 45.75 2.98
C MET A 1 -10.39 45.63 4.47
N ASN A 2 -11.50 46.19 4.94
CA ASN A 2 -11.86 46.38 6.37
C ASN A 2 -12.88 45.27 6.81
N PRO A 3 -13.35 45.20 8.08
CA PRO A 3 -12.58 44.89 9.30
C PRO A 3 -13.35 43.92 10.25
N SER A 4 -12.82 43.66 11.46
CA SER A 4 -13.58 43.61 12.75
C SER A 4 -12.59 43.21 13.86
N HIS A 5 -12.38 43.96 14.95
CA HIS A 5 -13.29 44.42 16.01
C HIS A 5 -13.64 43.35 17.07
N TYR A 6 -12.74 43.21 18.04
CA TYR A 6 -13.16 43.17 19.45
C TYR A 6 -13.66 44.57 19.84
N ILE A 7 -14.93 44.70 20.24
CA ILE A 7 -15.41 45.31 21.50
C ILE A 7 -16.81 44.72 21.73
N PHE A 8 -17.09 44.27 22.95
CA PHE A 8 -18.43 44.45 23.53
C PHE A 8 -18.28 44.81 25.01
N ALA A 9 -18.99 45.84 25.45
CA ALA A 9 -19.00 46.31 26.82
C ALA A 9 -20.42 46.78 27.12
N GLU A 10 -21.03 46.19 28.14
CA GLU A 10 -22.36 46.56 28.64
C GLU A 10 -22.38 46.41 30.18
N THR A 11 -23.16 47.16 30.96
CA THR A 11 -23.46 48.62 31.00
C THR A 11 -24.52 48.87 32.09
N LEU A 12 -24.64 50.12 32.58
CA LEU A 12 -25.87 50.71 33.15
C LEU A 12 -26.40 50.10 34.49
N SER A 13 -27.09 50.81 35.39
CA SER A 13 -27.19 52.26 35.67
C SER A 13 -27.90 52.53 37.01
N ASP A 14 -27.78 53.76 37.54
CA ASP A 14 -28.84 54.60 38.18
C ASP A 14 -29.64 54.07 39.41
N LYS A 15 -30.16 54.89 40.36
CA LYS A 15 -30.08 56.34 40.71
C LYS A 15 -30.72 56.60 42.11
N ALA A 16 -30.54 57.84 42.62
CA ALA A 16 -31.46 58.62 43.49
C ALA A 16 -31.72 58.23 44.97
N ASP A 17 -32.07 59.13 45.92
CA ASP A 17 -31.91 60.62 46.09
C ASP A 17 -32.24 61.04 47.57
N ASP A 18 -31.76 62.22 48.04
CA ASP A 18 -32.28 63.16 49.10
C ASP A 18 -32.58 62.72 50.59
N SER A 19 -32.62 63.57 51.66
CA SER A 19 -32.25 65.00 51.95
C SER A 19 -31.93 65.30 53.47
N ASP A 20 -32.37 66.43 54.12
CA ASP A 20 -31.53 67.25 55.07
C ASP A 20 -32.20 68.03 56.29
N SER A 21 -31.36 68.52 57.24
CA SER A 21 -31.43 69.64 58.28
C SER A 21 -32.53 69.69 59.41
N GLY A 22 -32.47 70.49 60.53
CA GLY A 22 -31.42 71.25 61.28
C GLY A 22 -31.85 72.39 62.31
N ASN A 23 -31.16 72.57 63.47
CA ASN A 23 -30.88 73.82 64.32
C ASN A 23 -31.82 74.58 65.40
N ASN A 24 -31.18 75.19 66.45
CA ASN A 24 -31.45 76.43 67.33
C ASN A 24 -32.52 76.55 68.52
N ARG A 25 -32.61 77.58 69.46
CA ARG A 25 -31.66 78.39 70.37
C ARG A 25 -32.27 79.56 71.31
N MET A 26 -31.88 79.72 72.62
CA MET A 26 -31.83 80.94 73.57
C MET A 26 -33.11 81.67 74.22
N THR A 27 -33.15 82.64 75.22
CA THR A 27 -32.59 82.95 76.63
C THR A 27 -33.15 84.28 77.34
N TYR A 28 -32.97 84.51 78.69
CA TYR A 28 -32.95 85.79 79.56
C TYR A 28 -34.10 86.23 80.59
N ASP A 29 -33.93 87.31 81.44
CA ASP A 29 -34.46 87.65 82.87
C ASP A 29 -34.64 89.23 83.19
N PRO A 30 -34.83 89.95 84.39
CA PRO A 30 -35.21 89.78 85.88
C PRO A 30 -35.98 90.97 86.69
N GLU A 31 -36.02 91.00 88.08
CA GLU A 31 -36.02 92.12 89.16
C GLU A 31 -37.25 92.88 89.95
N MET A 32 -37.02 93.34 91.25
CA MET A 32 -37.62 94.41 92.22
C MET A 32 -38.89 94.29 93.21
N ASP A 33 -39.32 95.27 94.10
CA ASP A 33 -38.99 95.58 95.59
C ASP A 33 -39.99 96.52 96.46
N GLU A 34 -39.73 96.86 97.79
CA GLU A 34 -40.27 97.89 98.84
C GLU A 34 -41.68 97.82 99.62
N ASN A 35 -42.13 98.57 100.72
CA ASN A 35 -41.63 99.19 102.05
C ASN A 35 -42.74 99.97 102.97
N VAL A 36 -42.46 100.49 104.25
CA VAL A 36 -43.04 101.69 105.07
C VAL A 36 -44.07 101.69 106.34
N TYR A 37 -43.62 102.14 107.57
CA TYR A 37 -44.10 103.02 108.78
C TYR A 37 -45.30 102.96 109.88
N ASN A 38 -45.01 103.35 111.18
CA ASN A 38 -45.73 104.07 112.37
C ASN A 38 -46.88 103.45 113.32
N GLU A 39 -47.41 103.93 114.52
CA GLU A 39 -47.14 104.75 115.81
C GLU A 39 -48.40 104.71 116.85
N CYS A 40 -48.67 105.25 118.10
CA CYS A 40 -48.02 105.87 119.35
C CYS A 40 -48.96 106.24 120.64
N PHE A 41 -48.59 105.97 121.94
CA PHE A 41 -48.91 106.59 123.34
C PHE A 41 -50.36 107.01 123.90
N PRO A 42 -50.70 107.71 125.08
CA PRO A 42 -50.20 107.94 126.52
C PRO A 42 -51.18 108.16 127.81
N GLN A 43 -50.82 107.70 129.04
CA GLN A 43 -50.85 108.25 130.50
C GLN A 43 -52.01 108.73 131.52
N THR A 44 -51.84 108.37 132.84
CA THR A 44 -52.12 109.06 134.19
C THR A 44 -53.49 109.01 135.00
N THR A 45 -53.71 109.36 136.33
CA THR A 45 -53.08 109.19 137.72
C THR A 45 -53.99 109.57 138.98
N LYS A 46 -53.64 109.12 140.23
CA LYS A 46 -53.79 109.72 141.63
C LYS A 46 -54.88 109.29 142.71
N LYS A 47 -54.73 109.77 143.98
CA LYS A 47 -55.24 109.24 145.31
C LYS A 47 -56.38 110.05 146.01
N PHE A 48 -57.15 109.39 146.91
CA PHE A 48 -57.56 109.79 148.32
C PHE A 48 -58.53 108.71 148.94
N ASN A 49 -58.88 108.56 150.24
CA ASN A 49 -58.42 109.03 151.57
C ASN A 49 -58.97 108.11 152.73
N ASP A 50 -58.55 108.30 154.00
CA ASP A 50 -59.20 107.81 155.26
C ASP A 50 -60.57 108.51 155.53
N MET A 51 -61.46 108.16 156.50
CA MET A 51 -61.28 107.63 157.87
C MET A 51 -62.60 107.02 158.46
N LYS A 52 -62.52 106.33 159.61
CA LYS A 52 -63.64 105.96 160.54
C LYS A 52 -64.20 107.23 161.24
N ARG A 53 -65.43 107.33 161.80
CA ARG A 53 -66.53 106.40 162.17
C ARG A 53 -67.89 107.19 162.28
N PRO A 54 -68.93 106.72 163.00
CA PRO A 54 -70.31 106.37 162.54
C PRO A 54 -71.23 107.61 162.29
N GLU A 55 -72.54 107.55 162.00
CA GLU A 55 -73.60 106.52 162.17
C GLU A 55 -74.79 106.75 161.17
N ASN A 56 -75.88 105.98 161.27
CA ASN A 56 -77.17 106.11 160.52
C ASN A 56 -77.23 105.79 159.00
N SER A 57 -77.41 104.50 158.70
CA SER A 57 -78.61 103.93 158.03
C SER A 57 -79.15 104.46 156.68
N SER A 58 -78.38 105.17 155.84
CA SER A 58 -78.78 105.42 154.43
C SER A 58 -77.65 105.22 153.42
N LEU A 59 -76.57 104.55 153.83
CA LEU A 59 -75.27 104.56 153.15
C LEU A 59 -75.07 103.40 152.15
N THR A 60 -76.13 102.65 151.82
CA THR A 60 -76.05 101.29 151.26
C THR A 60 -76.40 101.15 149.77
N GLU A 61 -77.51 101.72 149.26
CA GLU A 61 -78.00 101.31 147.92
C GLU A 61 -77.27 101.94 146.72
N ILE A 62 -76.94 103.24 146.78
CA ILE A 62 -76.53 103.99 145.58
C ILE A 62 -75.08 103.66 145.14
N MET A 63 -74.14 103.61 146.09
CA MET A 63 -72.73 103.37 145.77
C MET A 63 -72.44 101.91 145.39
N GLU A 64 -73.26 100.96 145.83
CA GLU A 64 -73.07 99.54 145.55
C GLU A 64 -73.30 99.21 144.07
N GLN A 65 -74.34 99.78 143.42
CA GLN A 65 -74.52 99.64 141.97
C GLN A 65 -73.35 100.22 141.15
N THR A 66 -72.84 101.40 141.49
CA THR A 66 -71.72 102.00 140.74
C THR A 66 -70.45 101.16 140.84
N SER A 67 -70.22 100.52 141.99
CA SER A 67 -69.11 99.58 142.18
C SER A 67 -69.28 98.33 141.30
N ILE A 68 -70.49 97.79 141.19
CA ILE A 68 -70.80 96.61 140.36
C ILE A 68 -70.56 96.90 138.87
N THR A 69 -71.13 97.98 138.32
CA THR A 69 -71.08 98.26 136.87
C THR A 69 -69.66 98.51 136.37
N LEU A 70 -68.85 99.31 137.07
CA LEU A 70 -67.45 99.56 136.68
C LEU A 70 -66.58 98.29 136.77
N LYS A 71 -66.85 97.43 137.76
CA LYS A 71 -66.13 96.18 137.96
C LYS A 71 -66.45 95.13 136.88
N ASN A 72 -67.66 95.15 136.32
CA ASN A 72 -68.05 94.32 135.18
C ASN A 72 -67.36 94.80 133.88
N MET A 73 -67.47 96.09 133.53
CA MET A 73 -66.83 96.61 132.30
C MET A 73 -65.29 96.45 132.33
N SER A 74 -64.66 96.67 133.49
CA SER A 74 -63.21 96.44 133.64
C SER A 74 -62.80 94.96 133.54
N LYS A 75 -63.73 94.02 133.72
CA LYS A 75 -63.50 92.59 133.50
C LYS A 75 -63.60 92.24 132.02
N GLU A 76 -64.62 92.74 131.33
CA GLU A 76 -64.82 92.56 129.87
C GLU A 76 -63.64 93.13 129.06
N ILE A 77 -63.10 94.30 129.43
CA ILE A 77 -61.93 94.89 128.78
C ILE A 77 -60.69 93.99 128.91
N ASN A 78 -60.48 93.37 130.08
CA ASN A 78 -59.37 92.42 130.27
C ASN A 78 -59.61 91.14 129.47
N GLU A 79 -60.83 90.60 129.46
CA GLU A 79 -61.17 89.40 128.69
C GLU A 79 -61.06 89.60 127.16
N MET A 80 -61.35 90.80 126.64
CA MET A 80 -61.09 91.16 125.24
C MET A 80 -59.60 91.26 124.91
N ASN A 81 -58.79 91.89 125.76
CA ASN A 81 -57.33 91.96 125.56
C ASN A 81 -56.70 90.55 125.54
N ASP A 82 -57.15 89.66 126.44
CA ASP A 82 -56.71 88.28 126.55
C ASP A 82 -57.10 87.43 125.33
N GLN A 83 -58.18 87.78 124.62
CA GLN A 83 -58.57 87.16 123.35
C GLN A 83 -57.75 87.71 122.18
N ASN A 84 -57.54 89.02 122.12
CA ASN A 84 -56.84 89.68 121.03
C ASN A 84 -55.36 89.25 120.96
N SER A 85 -54.70 89.06 122.12
CA SER A 85 -53.34 88.50 122.20
C SER A 85 -53.25 87.10 121.59
N LYS A 86 -54.24 86.22 121.84
CA LYS A 86 -54.24 84.84 121.32
C LYS A 86 -54.42 84.80 119.79
N LEU A 87 -55.21 85.71 119.23
CA LEU A 87 -55.39 85.84 117.78
C LEU A 87 -54.14 86.38 117.06
N GLN A 88 -53.27 87.14 117.75
CA GLN A 88 -51.96 87.51 117.21
C GLN A 88 -51.01 86.31 117.17
N ASP A 89 -50.92 85.53 118.26
CA ASP A 89 -50.08 84.31 118.31
C ASP A 89 -50.49 83.28 117.24
N GLU A 90 -51.79 83.14 116.97
CA GLU A 90 -52.32 82.19 115.98
C GLU A 90 -52.04 82.62 114.53
N ASN A 91 -52.10 83.93 114.24
CA ASN A 91 -51.68 84.48 112.94
C ASN A 91 -50.17 84.31 112.67
N ILE A 92 -49.33 84.41 113.71
CA ILE A 92 -47.88 84.20 113.58
C ILE A 92 -47.59 82.76 113.14
N LYS A 93 -48.20 81.76 113.81
CA LYS A 93 -48.04 80.33 113.44
C LYS A 93 -48.50 80.01 112.03
N LEU A 94 -49.68 80.50 111.62
CA LEU A 94 -50.20 80.27 110.26
C LEU A 94 -49.25 80.78 109.17
N LYS A 95 -48.48 81.83 109.45
CA LYS A 95 -47.46 82.36 108.53
C LYS A 95 -46.20 81.48 108.50
N GLU A 96 -45.75 80.95 109.64
CA GLU A 96 -44.63 80.01 109.70
C GLU A 96 -44.95 78.68 108.98
N ASP A 97 -46.16 78.14 109.13
CA ASP A 97 -46.59 76.90 108.45
C ASP A 97 -46.62 77.05 106.91
N TYR A 98 -47.09 78.20 106.41
CA TYR A 98 -47.07 78.50 104.97
C TYR A 98 -45.64 78.54 104.41
N ASP A 99 -44.73 79.24 105.11
CA ASP A 99 -43.32 79.36 104.73
C ASP A 99 -42.56 78.02 104.81
N ASN A 100 -43.01 77.08 105.64
CA ASN A 100 -42.47 75.72 105.70
C ASN A 100 -42.95 74.86 104.52
N LEU A 101 -44.26 74.84 104.24
CA LEU A 101 -44.85 74.13 103.10
C LEU A 101 -44.27 74.59 101.75
N TYR A 102 -44.03 75.89 101.59
CA TYR A 102 -43.42 76.44 100.38
C TYR A 102 -41.97 75.96 100.18
N ARG A 103 -41.19 75.85 101.28
CA ARG A 103 -39.82 75.28 101.23
C ARG A 103 -39.82 73.78 100.92
N GLU A 104 -40.77 73.03 101.49
CA GLU A 104 -40.89 71.59 101.24
C GLU A 104 -41.21 71.30 99.76
N LYS A 105 -42.12 72.06 99.14
CA LYS A 105 -42.40 71.97 97.69
C LYS A 105 -41.12 72.14 96.85
N GLN A 106 -40.34 73.19 97.10
CA GLN A 106 -39.08 73.42 96.37
C GLN A 106 -38.06 72.30 96.58
N SER A 107 -38.05 71.64 97.74
CA SER A 107 -37.20 70.48 98.01
C SER A 107 -37.60 69.28 97.13
N ILE A 108 -38.90 68.98 97.06
CA ILE A 108 -39.44 67.87 96.26
C ILE A 108 -39.19 68.09 94.77
N GLU A 109 -39.42 69.28 94.23
CA GLU A 109 -39.17 69.59 92.80
C GLU A 109 -37.68 69.43 92.43
N ARG A 110 -36.75 69.88 93.28
CA ARG A 110 -35.30 69.67 93.08
C ARG A 110 -34.90 68.19 93.12
N ASN A 111 -35.54 67.39 93.96
CA ASN A 111 -35.27 65.95 94.06
C ASN A 111 -35.84 65.18 92.86
N PHE A 112 -37.00 65.59 92.33
CA PHE A 112 -37.59 64.97 91.14
C PHE A 112 -36.72 65.15 89.90
N SER A 113 -36.22 66.37 89.63
CA SER A 113 -35.31 66.61 88.49
C SER A 113 -34.03 65.75 88.59
N ARG A 114 -33.40 65.71 89.77
CA ARG A 114 -32.21 64.85 90.01
C ARG A 114 -32.48 63.37 89.75
N ALA A 115 -33.66 62.87 90.12
CA ALA A 115 -34.06 61.50 89.85
C ALA A 115 -34.27 61.24 88.36
N LYS A 116 -34.91 62.17 87.63
CA LYS A 116 -35.07 62.09 86.17
C LYS A 116 -33.71 62.01 85.48
N ASP A 117 -32.81 62.96 85.76
CA ASP A 117 -31.51 63.05 85.11
C ASP A 117 -30.66 61.78 85.34
N TYR A 118 -30.71 61.22 86.56
CA TYR A 118 -30.05 59.95 86.88
C TYR A 118 -30.54 58.78 86.02
N TYR A 119 -31.86 58.59 85.89
CA TYR A 119 -32.41 57.49 85.08
C TYR A 119 -32.22 57.72 83.57
N GLU A 120 -32.31 58.97 83.11
CA GLU A 120 -32.10 59.31 81.70
C GLU A 120 -30.64 59.11 81.26
N SER A 121 -29.66 59.35 82.14
CA SER A 121 -28.27 58.95 81.92
C SER A 121 -28.11 57.42 81.87
N LYS A 122 -28.75 56.71 82.80
CA LYS A 122 -28.62 55.25 82.94
C LYS A 122 -29.23 54.47 81.76
N ILE A 123 -30.22 55.03 81.07
CA ILE A 123 -30.75 54.47 79.81
C ILE A 123 -29.70 54.56 78.70
N LYS A 124 -29.06 55.73 78.53
CA LYS A 124 -28.02 55.96 77.51
C LYS A 124 -26.81 55.04 77.72
N ASP A 125 -26.41 54.79 78.96
CA ASP A 125 -25.35 53.82 79.29
C ASP A 125 -25.71 52.38 78.85
N LEU A 126 -26.99 51.97 78.97
CA LEU A 126 -27.45 50.65 78.54
C LEU A 126 -27.49 50.52 77.01
N GLU A 127 -27.97 51.55 76.31
CA GLU A 127 -27.98 51.60 74.85
C GLU A 127 -26.56 51.55 74.27
N LEU A 128 -25.62 52.30 74.86
CA LEU A 128 -24.21 52.28 74.48
C LEU A 128 -23.58 50.90 74.70
N ASN A 129 -23.89 50.23 75.81
CA ASN A 129 -23.39 48.87 76.09
C ASN A 129 -23.91 47.82 75.08
N ASP A 130 -25.12 47.96 74.57
CA ASP A 130 -25.65 47.06 73.54
C ASP A 130 -25.00 47.29 72.16
N GLN A 131 -24.74 48.55 71.80
CA GLN A 131 -23.95 48.89 70.60
C GLN A 131 -22.53 48.33 70.68
N ILE A 132 -21.86 48.47 71.82
CA ILE A 132 -20.52 47.91 72.06
C ILE A 132 -20.51 46.39 71.88
N LYS A 133 -21.52 45.67 72.39
CA LYS A 133 -21.62 44.20 72.22
C LYS A 133 -21.77 43.79 70.75
N LYS A 134 -22.57 44.53 69.96
CA LYS A 134 -22.74 44.28 68.52
C LYS A 134 -21.41 44.45 67.77
N LEU A 135 -20.72 45.56 67.99
CA LEU A 135 -19.40 45.85 67.40
C LEU A 135 -18.32 44.84 67.82
N LEU A 136 -18.38 44.32 69.04
CA LEU A 136 -17.45 43.29 69.52
C LEU A 136 -17.64 41.96 68.78
N ASN A 137 -18.89 41.53 68.59
CA ASN A 137 -19.21 40.31 67.85
C ASN A 137 -18.82 40.42 66.37
N GLU A 138 -19.04 41.58 65.76
CA GLU A 138 -18.66 41.85 64.37
C GLU A 138 -17.14 41.86 64.16
N ASN A 139 -16.37 42.50 65.06
CA ASN A 139 -14.90 42.44 65.06
C ASN A 139 -14.37 41.01 65.23
N ASN A 140 -14.98 40.21 66.11
CA ASN A 140 -14.58 38.81 66.30
C ASN A 140 -14.76 38.00 65.01
N LYS A 141 -15.88 38.19 64.30
CA LYS A 141 -16.13 37.52 63.01
C LYS A 141 -15.15 37.99 61.92
N LEU A 142 -14.95 39.30 61.76
CA LEU A 142 -14.01 39.86 60.80
C LEU A 142 -12.56 39.36 61.04
N LYS A 143 -12.19 39.12 62.30
CA LYS A 143 -10.90 38.52 62.65
C LYS A 143 -10.80 37.07 62.19
N GLU A 144 -11.83 36.25 62.43
CA GLU A 144 -11.87 34.85 61.99
C GLU A 144 -11.82 34.74 60.45
N ASP A 145 -12.57 35.58 59.73
CA ASP A 145 -12.55 35.65 58.26
C ASP A 145 -11.15 36.05 57.73
N ASN A 146 -10.45 36.96 58.41
CA ASN A 146 -9.09 37.37 58.04
C ASN A 146 -8.04 36.26 58.33
N ASP A 147 -8.15 35.57 59.46
CA ASP A 147 -7.31 34.41 59.79
C ASP A 147 -7.55 33.23 58.80
N ASN A 148 -8.76 33.12 58.23
CA ASN A 148 -9.07 32.19 57.13
C ASN A 148 -8.37 32.60 55.81
N LEU A 149 -8.55 33.85 55.37
CA LEU A 149 -7.93 34.38 54.15
C LEU A 149 -6.39 34.33 54.20
N LEU A 150 -5.79 34.50 55.38
CA LEU A 150 -4.35 34.38 55.57
C LEU A 150 -3.85 32.94 55.36
N ARG A 151 -4.59 31.93 55.85
CA ARG A 151 -4.27 30.50 55.67
C ARG A 151 -4.42 30.07 54.19
N GLU A 152 -5.44 30.56 53.51
CA GLU A 152 -5.61 30.33 52.07
C GLU A 152 -4.48 30.95 51.25
N ASN A 153 -4.11 32.20 51.54
CA ASN A 153 -2.97 32.88 50.90
C ASN A 153 -1.63 32.15 51.10
N GLN A 154 -1.38 31.58 52.28
CA GLN A 154 -0.19 30.76 52.52
C GLN A 154 -0.20 29.49 51.67
N THR A 155 -1.34 28.81 51.59
CA THR A 155 -1.54 27.59 50.79
C THR A 155 -1.34 27.87 49.29
N LEU A 156 -1.92 28.96 48.77
CA LEU A 156 -1.75 29.38 47.38
C LEU A 156 -0.28 29.72 47.05
N LYS A 157 0.44 30.39 47.96
CA LYS A 157 1.88 30.67 47.78
C LYS A 157 2.73 29.41 47.72
N GLN A 158 2.44 28.40 48.56
CA GLN A 158 3.13 27.11 48.51
C GLN A 158 2.85 26.36 47.21
N ASN A 159 1.58 26.32 46.78
CA ASN A 159 1.18 25.69 45.51
C ASN A 159 1.84 26.37 44.30
N PHE A 160 1.88 27.70 44.27
CA PHE A 160 2.55 28.47 43.20
C PHE A 160 4.06 28.20 43.16
N ALA A 161 4.74 28.15 44.30
CA ALA A 161 6.16 27.80 44.37
C ALA A 161 6.43 26.37 43.85
N GLY A 162 5.60 25.40 44.25
CA GLY A 162 5.68 24.02 43.77
C GLY A 162 5.43 23.88 42.26
N ALA A 163 4.47 24.64 41.71
CA ALA A 163 4.20 24.68 40.27
C ALA A 163 5.36 25.31 39.49
N LYS A 164 5.95 26.41 40.00
CA LYS A 164 7.10 27.09 39.38
C LYS A 164 8.32 26.17 39.30
N LEU A 165 8.62 25.42 40.37
CA LEU A 165 9.74 24.47 40.38
C LEU A 165 9.54 23.34 39.35
N LYS A 166 8.32 22.79 39.23
CA LYS A 166 7.98 21.78 38.22
C LYS A 166 8.15 22.31 36.79
N LEU A 167 7.67 23.52 36.52
CA LEU A 167 7.85 24.17 35.21
C LEU A 167 9.32 24.40 34.87
N GLN A 168 10.13 24.81 35.84
CA GLN A 168 11.57 24.99 35.64
C GLN A 168 12.27 23.65 35.32
N GLN A 169 12.00 22.58 36.09
CA GLN A 169 12.55 21.25 35.82
C GLN A 169 12.14 20.69 34.44
N ILE A 170 10.90 20.94 34.01
CA ILE A 170 10.42 20.58 32.67
C ILE A 170 11.20 21.34 31.58
N ASN A 171 11.37 22.65 31.75
CA ASN A 171 12.10 23.50 30.80
C ASN A 171 13.60 23.18 30.72
N GLU A 172 14.21 22.70 31.81
CA GLU A 172 15.61 22.29 31.85
C GLU A 172 15.82 20.89 31.26
N THR A 173 14.90 19.94 31.53
CA THR A 173 15.07 18.52 31.18
C THR A 173 14.58 18.17 29.77
N ASN A 174 13.50 18.79 29.29
CA ASN A 174 12.89 18.41 28.00
C ASN A 174 13.74 18.77 26.77
N PRO A 175 14.41 19.94 26.67
CA PRO A 175 15.19 20.28 25.48
C PRO A 175 16.31 19.29 25.17
N GLN A 176 16.99 18.77 26.20
CA GLN A 176 18.03 17.75 26.06
C GLN A 176 17.45 16.45 25.48
N LYS A 177 16.37 15.93 26.06
CA LYS A 177 15.69 14.71 25.58
C LYS A 177 15.13 14.85 24.17
N ILE A 178 14.62 16.03 23.81
CA ILE A 178 14.14 16.33 22.45
C ILE A 178 15.32 16.34 21.47
N HIS A 179 16.47 16.92 21.85
CA HIS A 179 17.68 16.93 21.02
C HIS A 179 18.22 15.52 20.80
N GLU A 180 18.39 14.72 21.85
CA GLU A 180 18.83 13.31 21.78
C GLU A 180 17.91 12.48 20.87
N GLN A 181 16.58 12.60 21.03
CA GLN A 181 15.61 11.92 20.18
C GLN A 181 15.68 12.38 18.72
N THR A 182 15.95 13.67 18.48
CA THR A 182 16.10 14.21 17.12
C THR A 182 17.35 13.65 16.43
N GLU A 183 18.49 13.56 17.13
CA GLU A 183 19.71 12.95 16.58
C GLU A 183 19.52 11.45 16.27
N ILE A 184 18.85 10.72 17.16
CA ILE A 184 18.50 9.30 16.93
C ILE A 184 17.61 9.16 15.69
N ILE A 185 16.58 10.02 15.53
CA ILE A 185 15.70 10.01 14.36
C ILE A 185 16.49 10.32 13.07
N MET A 186 17.35 11.34 13.07
CA MET A 186 18.19 11.67 11.91
C MET A 186 19.15 10.53 11.55
N SER A 187 19.77 9.89 12.55
CA SER A 187 20.64 8.71 12.35
C SER A 187 19.88 7.54 11.71
N LEU A 188 18.67 7.25 12.21
CA LEU A 188 17.81 6.20 11.65
C LEU A 188 17.32 6.53 10.23
N GLN A 189 16.99 7.80 9.94
CA GLN A 189 16.61 8.25 8.60
C GLN A 189 17.75 8.09 7.58
N ASN A 190 18.98 8.44 7.95
CA ASN A 190 20.15 8.22 7.12
C ASN A 190 20.37 6.72 6.84
N GLN A 191 20.34 5.88 7.90
CA GLN A 191 20.45 4.42 7.76
C GLN A 191 19.33 3.79 6.92
N LEU A 192 18.11 4.37 6.95
CA LEU A 192 17.00 3.94 6.09
C LEU A 192 17.30 4.24 4.62
N SER A 193 17.69 5.49 4.32
CA SER A 193 18.07 5.93 2.96
C SER A 193 19.21 5.10 2.38
N ASP A 194 20.26 4.82 3.17
CA ASP A 194 21.35 3.94 2.77
C ASP A 194 20.87 2.52 2.46
N LYS A 195 19.96 1.96 3.26
CA LYS A 195 19.36 0.64 3.00
C LYS A 195 18.47 0.63 1.76
N GLU A 196 17.66 1.66 1.53
CA GLU A 196 16.83 1.81 0.33
C GLU A 196 17.70 1.90 -0.94
N ASN A 197 18.79 2.65 -0.90
CA ASN A 197 19.76 2.74 -1.99
C ASN A 197 20.41 1.38 -2.26
N ASN A 198 20.87 0.67 -1.21
CA ASN A 198 21.42 -0.69 -1.33
C ASN A 198 20.40 -1.69 -1.90
N ILE A 199 19.13 -1.62 -1.50
CA ILE A 199 18.05 -2.46 -2.06
C ILE A 199 17.85 -2.16 -3.54
N ARG A 200 17.80 -0.90 -3.95
CA ARG A 200 17.66 -0.48 -5.35
C ARG A 200 18.83 -0.98 -6.21
N ASP A 201 20.04 -0.90 -5.69
CA ASP A 201 21.26 -1.42 -6.32
C ASP A 201 21.22 -2.95 -6.48
N LEU A 202 20.84 -3.68 -5.43
CA LEU A 202 20.69 -5.14 -5.47
C LEU A 202 19.60 -5.59 -6.44
N MET A 203 18.47 -4.87 -6.49
CA MET A 203 17.41 -5.12 -7.48
C MET A 203 17.92 -4.91 -8.92
N GLN A 204 18.68 -3.84 -9.19
CA GLN A 204 19.25 -3.59 -10.52
C GLN A 204 20.29 -4.65 -10.91
N ARG A 205 21.12 -5.11 -9.97
CA ARG A 205 22.09 -6.19 -10.19
C ARG A 205 21.39 -7.53 -10.44
N ASN A 206 20.37 -7.88 -9.66
CA ASN A 206 19.58 -9.09 -9.87
C ASN A 206 18.82 -9.08 -11.21
N ALA A 207 18.34 -7.92 -11.67
CA ALA A 207 17.75 -7.80 -13.01
C ALA A 207 18.78 -8.10 -14.11
N LYS A 208 19.97 -7.47 -14.06
CA LYS A 208 21.07 -7.73 -15.01
C LYS A 208 21.50 -9.20 -15.02
N LEU A 209 21.69 -9.79 -13.84
CA LEU A 209 22.04 -11.22 -13.70
C LEU A 209 20.95 -12.15 -14.24
N LYS A 210 19.67 -11.79 -14.10
CA LYS A 210 18.56 -12.55 -14.69
C LYS A 210 18.55 -12.45 -16.22
N ASP A 211 18.80 -11.26 -16.78
CA ASP A 211 18.90 -11.06 -18.23
C ASP A 211 20.11 -11.79 -18.82
N GLU A 212 21.25 -11.78 -18.14
CA GLU A 212 22.45 -12.54 -18.49
C GLU A 212 22.19 -14.06 -18.43
N ALA A 213 21.64 -14.56 -17.32
CA ALA A 213 21.26 -15.97 -17.19
C ALA A 213 20.26 -16.40 -18.28
N SER A 214 19.28 -15.55 -18.62
CA SER A 214 18.31 -15.81 -19.69
C SER A 214 18.98 -15.88 -21.07
N LYS A 215 19.96 -14.99 -21.36
CA LYS A 215 20.77 -15.03 -22.58
C LYS A 215 21.62 -16.30 -22.66
N TYR A 216 22.29 -16.67 -21.56
CA TYR A 216 23.07 -17.91 -21.50
C TYR A 216 22.20 -19.16 -21.64
N GLN A 217 21.00 -19.20 -21.04
CA GLN A 217 20.04 -20.29 -21.21
C GLN A 217 19.51 -20.37 -22.65
N SER A 218 19.23 -19.24 -23.29
CA SER A 218 18.82 -19.19 -24.70
C SER A 218 19.93 -19.68 -25.63
N ALA A 219 21.16 -19.16 -25.46
CA ALA A 219 22.32 -19.56 -26.26
C ALA A 219 22.72 -21.02 -26.02
N LEU A 220 22.58 -21.55 -24.80
CA LEU A 220 22.77 -22.97 -24.50
C LEU A 220 21.68 -23.83 -25.13
N GLY A 221 20.42 -23.39 -25.09
CA GLY A 221 19.31 -24.06 -25.78
C GLY A 221 19.53 -24.15 -27.29
N GLU A 222 19.97 -23.06 -27.91
CA GLU A 222 20.35 -23.01 -29.33
C GLU A 222 21.59 -23.90 -29.62
N ALA A 223 22.61 -23.86 -28.75
CA ALA A 223 23.81 -24.70 -28.85
C ALA A 223 23.54 -26.19 -28.56
N MET A 224 22.41 -26.54 -27.96
CA MET A 224 22.01 -27.94 -27.70
C MET A 224 20.90 -28.46 -28.62
N ASN A 225 20.07 -27.60 -29.23
CA ASN A 225 18.95 -28.06 -30.05
C ASN A 225 19.40 -28.73 -31.36
N VAL A 226 19.22 -30.04 -31.46
CA VAL A 226 19.48 -30.85 -32.67
C VAL A 226 18.27 -30.98 -33.61
N HIS A 227 17.13 -30.38 -33.28
CA HIS A 227 15.98 -30.32 -34.19
C HIS A 227 16.15 -29.17 -35.19
N LEU A 228 15.95 -29.48 -36.47
CA LEU A 228 15.92 -28.50 -37.55
C LEU A 228 14.72 -27.56 -37.40
N ASN A 229 14.87 -26.31 -37.85
CA ASN A 229 13.77 -25.34 -37.85
C ASN A 229 12.69 -25.76 -38.86
N ASN A 230 11.42 -25.42 -38.61
CA ASN A 230 10.31 -25.77 -39.50
C ASN A 230 10.47 -25.23 -40.94
N ASP A 231 11.16 -24.10 -41.09
CA ASP A 231 11.41 -23.41 -42.36
C ASP A 231 12.71 -23.88 -43.07
N ASP A 232 13.49 -24.78 -42.45
CA ASP A 232 14.68 -25.39 -43.07
C ASP A 232 14.26 -26.32 -44.22
N GLN A 233 14.91 -26.20 -45.38
CA GLN A 233 14.68 -27.13 -46.50
C GLN A 233 14.99 -28.57 -46.11
N ASN A 234 15.86 -28.80 -45.14
CA ASN A 234 16.24 -30.11 -44.63
C ASN A 234 15.28 -30.65 -43.56
N HIS A 235 14.29 -29.87 -43.14
CA HIS A 235 13.23 -30.34 -42.25
C HIS A 235 12.47 -31.52 -42.89
N SER A 236 12.16 -32.53 -42.07
CA SER A 236 11.62 -33.84 -42.49
C SER A 236 10.43 -33.78 -43.47
N VAL A 237 9.56 -32.78 -43.34
CA VAL A 237 8.39 -32.57 -44.21
C VAL A 237 8.80 -32.14 -45.62
N GLN A 238 9.74 -31.20 -45.75
CA GLN A 238 10.22 -30.74 -47.05
C GLN A 238 11.12 -31.79 -47.70
N LEU A 239 11.98 -32.45 -46.92
CA LEU A 239 12.76 -33.62 -47.38
C LEU A 239 11.85 -34.73 -47.95
N LYS A 240 10.74 -35.06 -47.28
CA LYS A 240 9.74 -36.03 -47.78
C LYS A 240 9.10 -35.57 -49.09
N LYS A 241 8.75 -34.29 -49.22
CA LYS A 241 8.22 -33.71 -50.46
C LYS A 241 9.22 -33.83 -51.61
N ASP A 242 10.49 -33.51 -51.36
CA ASP A 242 11.54 -33.55 -52.39
C ASP A 242 11.83 -34.98 -52.84
N ILE A 243 11.79 -35.96 -51.93
CA ILE A 243 11.88 -37.39 -52.30
C ILE A 243 10.70 -37.79 -53.21
N LEU A 244 9.48 -37.32 -52.92
CA LEU A 244 8.31 -37.57 -53.77
C LEU A 244 8.37 -36.85 -55.12
N GLU A 245 9.05 -35.70 -55.21
CA GLU A 245 9.31 -34.98 -56.46
C GLU A 245 10.41 -35.67 -57.28
N LEU A 246 11.51 -36.11 -56.66
CA LEU A 246 12.53 -36.97 -57.26
C LEU A 246 11.93 -38.27 -57.82
N GLN A 247 10.99 -38.91 -57.11
CA GLN A 247 10.27 -40.08 -57.62
C GLN A 247 9.49 -39.78 -58.92
N ARG A 248 8.94 -38.57 -59.08
CA ARG A 248 8.28 -38.14 -60.33
C ARG A 248 9.31 -37.83 -61.42
N ALA A 249 10.45 -37.23 -61.07
CA ALA A 249 11.55 -36.95 -61.99
C ALA A 249 12.14 -38.25 -62.59
N LEU A 250 12.37 -39.27 -61.76
CA LEU A 250 12.72 -40.63 -62.19
C LEU A 250 11.70 -41.21 -63.18
N GLU A 251 10.41 -41.11 -62.84
CA GLU A 251 9.27 -41.57 -63.64
C GLU A 251 9.14 -40.85 -64.98
N ASN A 252 9.48 -39.57 -65.05
CA ASN A 252 9.50 -38.78 -66.29
C ASN A 252 10.73 -39.09 -67.13
N TYR A 253 11.92 -39.22 -66.50
CA TYR A 253 13.18 -39.49 -67.20
C TYR A 253 13.19 -40.85 -67.91
N VAL A 254 12.72 -41.93 -67.25
CA VAL A 254 12.54 -43.23 -67.91
C VAL A 254 11.38 -43.24 -68.93
N THR A 255 10.64 -42.14 -69.03
CA THR A 255 9.46 -41.88 -69.86
C THR A 255 8.20 -42.65 -69.46
N SER A 256 7.07 -42.25 -70.03
CA SER A 256 5.77 -42.90 -69.84
C SER A 256 5.59 -44.21 -70.60
N LEU A 257 6.51 -44.58 -71.50
CA LEU A 257 6.51 -45.84 -72.30
C LEU A 257 5.16 -46.22 -72.94
N LYS A 258 4.27 -45.26 -73.24
CA LYS A 258 2.92 -45.55 -73.78
C LYS A 258 2.99 -46.12 -75.20
N PRO A 259 1.98 -46.88 -75.66
CA PRO A 259 1.77 -47.14 -77.08
C PRO A 259 1.66 -45.83 -77.88
N ASN A 260 1.99 -45.90 -79.18
CA ASN A 260 1.93 -44.78 -80.13
C ASN A 260 2.81 -43.56 -79.74
N ILE A 261 3.91 -43.81 -79.03
CA ILE A 261 5.00 -42.84 -78.84
C ILE A 261 6.24 -43.42 -79.52
N ASP A 262 7.05 -42.55 -80.14
CA ASP A 262 8.35 -42.83 -80.76
C ASP A 262 9.46 -43.24 -79.78
N ILE A 263 9.21 -44.29 -78.99
CA ILE A 263 10.14 -44.90 -78.05
C ILE A 263 10.20 -46.40 -78.33
N ASN A 264 11.34 -46.85 -78.86
CA ASN A 264 11.63 -48.27 -79.04
C ASN A 264 12.28 -48.83 -77.76
N ILE A 265 11.83 -50.00 -77.30
CA ILE A 265 12.34 -50.66 -76.09
C ILE A 265 13.26 -51.81 -76.52
N ASN A 266 14.50 -51.81 -76.05
CA ASN A 266 15.45 -52.88 -76.32
C ASN A 266 15.20 -54.07 -75.39
N ILE A 267 14.22 -54.89 -75.75
CA ILE A 267 13.73 -56.04 -74.95
C ILE A 267 14.87 -56.98 -74.54
N LYS A 268 15.89 -57.16 -75.39
CA LYS A 268 17.07 -58.02 -75.09
C LYS A 268 17.84 -57.49 -73.87
N GLU A 269 18.26 -56.22 -73.90
CA GLU A 269 19.04 -55.63 -72.80
C GLU A 269 18.19 -55.40 -71.55
N VAL A 270 16.89 -55.13 -71.71
CA VAL A 270 15.93 -55.11 -70.60
C VAL A 270 15.82 -56.49 -69.93
N ASN A 271 15.70 -57.59 -70.68
CA ASN A 271 15.65 -58.93 -70.10
C ASN A 271 16.98 -59.35 -69.43
N ILE A 272 18.13 -58.86 -69.91
CA ILE A 272 19.43 -59.02 -69.22
C ILE A 272 19.40 -58.28 -67.87
N LEU A 273 18.94 -57.03 -67.85
CA LEU A 273 18.84 -56.21 -66.65
C LEU A 273 17.82 -56.76 -65.62
N ILE A 274 16.71 -57.34 -66.08
CA ILE A 274 15.73 -58.04 -65.23
C ILE A 274 16.39 -59.23 -64.53
N LYS A 275 17.14 -60.05 -65.28
CA LYS A 275 17.86 -61.22 -64.73
C LYS A 275 19.01 -60.80 -63.80
N GLN A 276 19.64 -59.64 -64.01
CA GLN A 276 20.61 -59.05 -63.07
C GLN A 276 20.00 -58.65 -61.72
N TYR A 277 18.69 -58.36 -61.66
CA TYR A 277 17.98 -58.10 -60.40
C TYR A 277 17.35 -59.36 -59.77
N GLY A 278 17.59 -60.54 -60.34
CA GLY A 278 17.08 -61.83 -59.84
C GLY A 278 15.62 -62.13 -60.21
N CYS A 279 14.92 -61.16 -60.82
CA CYS A 279 13.54 -61.29 -61.27
C CYS A 279 13.38 -62.46 -62.25
N LYS A 280 12.37 -63.32 -62.01
CA LYS A 280 12.08 -64.48 -62.86
C LYS A 280 11.35 -64.13 -64.16
N LYS A 281 10.78 -62.92 -64.23
CA LYS A 281 9.94 -62.44 -65.34
C LYS A 281 10.73 -62.34 -66.64
N GLU A 282 10.11 -62.67 -67.76
CA GLU A 282 10.66 -62.43 -69.10
C GLU A 282 9.70 -61.57 -69.91
N ILE A 283 10.21 -60.48 -70.48
CA ILE A 283 9.43 -59.57 -71.33
C ILE A 283 9.50 -60.07 -72.77
N VAL A 284 8.33 -60.22 -73.40
CA VAL A 284 8.19 -60.62 -74.81
C VAL A 284 7.54 -59.49 -75.63
N PRO A 285 7.85 -59.34 -76.94
CA PRO A 285 7.30 -58.27 -77.77
C PRO A 285 5.77 -58.19 -77.77
N GLU A 286 5.11 -59.34 -77.69
CA GLU A 286 3.66 -59.51 -77.78
C GLU A 286 2.93 -59.05 -76.50
N ASN A 287 3.62 -59.04 -75.36
CA ASN A 287 3.07 -58.65 -74.06
C ASN A 287 4.07 -57.81 -73.25
N LEU A 288 4.27 -56.58 -73.71
CA LEU A 288 5.11 -55.57 -73.07
C LEU A 288 4.45 -55.05 -71.77
N ASP A 289 4.84 -55.61 -70.62
CA ASP A 289 4.55 -55.06 -69.30
C ASP A 289 5.31 -53.74 -69.07
N ARG A 290 4.75 -52.65 -69.61
CA ARG A 290 5.31 -51.30 -69.55
C ARG A 290 5.48 -50.81 -68.11
N PRO A 291 4.55 -51.03 -67.15
CA PRO A 291 4.80 -50.77 -65.72
C PRO A 291 6.06 -51.47 -65.18
N PHE A 292 6.25 -52.76 -65.48
CA PHE A 292 7.41 -53.52 -65.00
C PHE A 292 8.72 -53.02 -65.61
N ILE A 293 8.77 -52.86 -66.94
CA ILE A 293 9.92 -52.29 -67.65
C ILE A 293 10.24 -50.90 -67.06
N LYS A 294 9.24 -50.08 -66.77
CA LYS A 294 9.43 -48.76 -66.17
C LYS A 294 10.10 -48.83 -64.79
N GLY A 295 9.68 -49.75 -63.92
CA GLY A 295 10.32 -49.99 -62.62
C GLY A 295 11.77 -50.46 -62.76
N VAL A 296 12.04 -51.41 -63.67
CA VAL A 296 13.39 -51.91 -63.98
C VAL A 296 14.33 -50.77 -64.39
N LEU A 297 13.87 -49.87 -65.28
CA LEU A 297 14.65 -48.72 -65.71
C LEU A 297 14.86 -47.70 -64.57
N GLN A 298 13.88 -47.48 -63.69
CA GLN A 298 14.04 -46.59 -62.52
C GLN A 298 15.10 -47.13 -61.54
N ARG A 299 15.08 -48.44 -61.26
CA ARG A 299 16.11 -49.09 -60.44
C ARG A 299 17.50 -48.94 -61.05
N LYS A 300 17.66 -49.10 -62.38
CA LYS A 300 18.95 -48.91 -63.05
C LYS A 300 19.44 -47.47 -63.02
N VAL A 301 18.55 -46.49 -63.20
CA VAL A 301 18.92 -45.06 -63.09
C VAL A 301 19.44 -44.74 -61.69
N LEU A 302 18.72 -45.09 -60.62
CA LEU A 302 19.21 -44.87 -59.25
C LEU A 302 20.53 -45.59 -58.98
N HIS A 303 20.63 -46.87 -59.35
CA HIS A 303 21.84 -47.67 -59.18
C HIS A 303 23.03 -47.03 -59.90
N GLN A 304 22.84 -46.56 -61.14
CA GLN A 304 23.91 -45.94 -61.93
C GLN A 304 24.42 -44.64 -61.33
N ILE A 305 23.55 -43.84 -60.72
CA ILE A 305 23.93 -42.60 -60.03
C ILE A 305 24.72 -42.90 -58.75
N PHE A 306 24.34 -43.94 -58.01
CA PHE A 306 25.13 -44.42 -56.87
C PHE A 306 26.49 -45.00 -57.30
N GLU A 307 26.59 -45.69 -58.43
CA GLU A 307 27.86 -46.14 -59.02
C GLU A 307 28.76 -44.95 -59.41
N PHE A 308 28.20 -43.90 -60.03
CA PHE A 308 28.96 -42.69 -60.36
C PHE A 308 29.56 -42.03 -59.11
N LEU A 309 28.79 -41.94 -58.02
CA LEU A 309 29.26 -41.39 -56.75
C LEU A 309 30.33 -42.27 -56.06
N GLY A 310 30.17 -43.60 -56.14
CA GLY A 310 31.17 -44.57 -55.67
C GLY A 310 32.50 -44.48 -56.44
N ASN A 311 32.48 -43.97 -57.67
CA ASN A 311 33.67 -43.66 -58.46
C ASN A 311 34.16 -42.22 -58.24
N TYR A 312 33.28 -41.24 -58.05
CA TYR A 312 33.62 -39.83 -57.77
C TYR A 312 34.64 -39.68 -56.64
N ARG A 313 34.44 -40.39 -55.51
CA ARG A 313 35.38 -40.44 -54.37
C ARG A 313 36.82 -40.93 -54.69
N LYS A 314 37.06 -41.45 -55.90
CA LYS A 314 38.39 -41.91 -56.37
C LYS A 314 39.14 -40.85 -57.16
N TYR A 315 38.44 -39.86 -57.72
CA TYR A 315 39.04 -38.73 -58.43
C TYR A 315 39.47 -37.68 -57.39
N LYS A 316 40.78 -37.45 -57.27
CA LYS A 316 41.42 -36.57 -56.27
C LYS A 316 42.20 -35.42 -56.89
N GLU A 317 42.04 -35.20 -58.19
CA GLU A 317 42.83 -34.26 -58.98
C GLU A 317 41.86 -33.31 -59.70
N GLU A 318 42.25 -32.03 -59.73
CA GLU A 318 41.48 -30.86 -60.20
C GLU A 318 40.28 -30.43 -59.30
N GLU A 319 39.79 -29.20 -59.53
CA GLU A 319 38.95 -28.40 -58.60
C GLU A 319 37.53 -28.94 -58.36
N PHE A 320 37.22 -30.14 -58.84
CA PHE A 320 35.89 -30.76 -58.84
C PHE A 320 35.63 -31.60 -57.58
N SER A 321 36.49 -31.49 -56.55
CA SER A 321 36.55 -32.39 -55.39
C SER A 321 35.95 -31.84 -54.10
N LEU A 322 35.55 -30.56 -54.04
CA LEU A 322 35.20 -29.87 -52.78
C LEU A 322 34.16 -30.63 -51.94
N GLU A 323 33.09 -31.15 -52.55
CA GLU A 323 32.08 -31.97 -51.89
C GLU A 323 32.68 -33.24 -51.26
N SER A 324 33.60 -33.90 -51.97
CA SER A 324 34.29 -35.11 -51.51
C SER A 324 35.32 -34.81 -50.41
N ASP A 325 36.04 -33.69 -50.51
CA ASP A 325 37.02 -33.27 -49.50
C ASP A 325 36.34 -32.81 -48.21
N ILE A 326 35.22 -32.09 -48.31
CA ILE A 326 34.39 -31.72 -47.15
C ILE A 326 33.77 -32.97 -46.53
N ASP A 327 33.17 -33.89 -47.31
CA ASP A 327 32.63 -35.17 -46.80
C ASP A 327 33.70 -36.02 -46.10
N SER A 328 34.91 -36.07 -46.66
CA SER A 328 36.05 -36.78 -46.08
C SER A 328 36.52 -36.14 -44.77
N LYS A 329 36.75 -34.82 -44.75
CA LYS A 329 37.24 -34.10 -43.57
C LYS A 329 36.20 -33.97 -42.46
N ALA A 330 34.90 -33.93 -42.80
CA ALA A 330 33.82 -34.07 -41.85
C ALA A 330 33.89 -35.43 -41.13
N ARG A 331 34.04 -36.53 -41.87
CA ARG A 331 34.15 -37.87 -41.28
C ARG A 331 35.39 -38.03 -40.41
N GLU A 332 36.53 -37.46 -40.79
CA GLU A 332 37.72 -37.41 -39.92
C GLU A 332 37.43 -36.63 -38.62
N LEU A 333 36.86 -35.42 -38.73
CA LEU A 333 36.58 -34.54 -37.59
C LEU A 333 35.55 -35.14 -36.62
N LEU A 334 34.45 -35.70 -37.12
CA LEU A 334 33.39 -36.31 -36.31
C LEU A 334 33.94 -37.49 -35.48
N ASN A 335 34.76 -38.36 -36.09
CA ASN A 335 35.44 -39.45 -35.38
C ASN A 335 36.43 -38.94 -34.31
N LEU A 336 37.09 -37.80 -34.53
CA LEU A 336 37.96 -37.18 -33.54
C LEU A 336 37.17 -36.57 -32.38
N ILE A 337 36.05 -35.90 -32.66
CA ILE A 337 35.16 -35.29 -31.65
C ILE A 337 34.52 -36.37 -30.78
N LYS A 338 33.99 -37.44 -31.39
CA LYS A 338 33.43 -38.59 -30.67
C LYS A 338 34.46 -39.21 -29.72
N ARG A 339 35.65 -39.52 -30.23
CA ARG A 339 36.73 -40.05 -29.39
C ARG A 339 37.20 -39.06 -28.33
N PHE A 340 37.07 -37.76 -28.54
CA PHE A 340 37.39 -36.74 -27.55
C PHE A 340 36.35 -36.73 -26.41
N SER A 341 35.04 -36.72 -26.72
CA SER A 341 33.98 -36.75 -25.70
C SER A 341 33.91 -38.09 -24.96
N GLU A 342 34.23 -39.22 -25.61
CA GLU A 342 34.28 -40.55 -24.98
C GLU A 342 35.51 -40.76 -24.06
N THR A 343 36.64 -40.06 -24.29
CA THR A 343 37.92 -40.34 -23.59
C THR A 343 38.44 -39.21 -22.69
N ARG A 344 37.63 -38.17 -22.46
CA ARG A 344 37.98 -37.02 -21.60
C ARG A 344 36.91 -36.78 -20.56
N VAL A 345 37.34 -36.45 -19.34
CA VAL A 345 36.42 -36.09 -18.25
C VAL A 345 35.88 -34.69 -18.53
N GLY A 346 34.61 -34.61 -18.89
CA GLY A 346 33.85 -33.39 -19.06
C GLY A 346 32.43 -33.57 -18.52
N THR A 347 31.79 -32.47 -18.12
CA THR A 347 30.43 -32.46 -17.57
C THR A 347 29.48 -31.54 -18.35
N ASP A 348 29.93 -31.02 -19.49
CA ASP A 348 29.10 -30.21 -20.39
C ASP A 348 28.27 -31.11 -21.32
N GLU A 349 26.98 -30.83 -21.39
CA GLU A 349 26.07 -31.53 -22.31
C GLU A 349 26.36 -31.16 -23.79
N VAL A 350 27.05 -30.03 -24.03
CA VAL A 350 27.38 -29.54 -25.38
C VAL A 350 28.33 -30.51 -26.10
N SER A 351 29.38 -31.01 -25.45
CA SER A 351 30.30 -31.99 -26.05
C SER A 351 29.64 -33.31 -26.43
N LYS A 352 28.47 -33.65 -25.85
CA LYS A 352 27.70 -34.85 -26.21
C LYS A 352 26.91 -34.68 -27.51
N VAL A 353 26.49 -33.46 -27.84
CA VAL A 353 25.73 -33.14 -29.06
C VAL A 353 26.56 -32.44 -30.14
N ALA A 354 27.82 -32.10 -29.85
CA ALA A 354 28.73 -31.44 -30.79
C ALA A 354 28.96 -32.24 -32.08
N GLU A 355 29.09 -33.57 -32.01
CA GLU A 355 29.17 -34.45 -33.17
C GLU A 355 27.94 -34.30 -34.07
N ILE A 356 26.73 -34.36 -33.48
CA ILE A 356 25.45 -34.22 -34.18
C ILE A 356 25.34 -32.85 -34.87
N LYS A 357 25.66 -31.76 -34.17
CA LYS A 357 25.56 -30.40 -34.72
C LYS A 357 26.57 -30.11 -35.82
N ILE A 358 27.81 -30.59 -35.69
CA ILE A 358 28.83 -30.40 -36.72
C ILE A 358 28.52 -31.26 -37.95
N ARG A 359 27.97 -32.47 -37.76
CA ARG A 359 27.38 -33.28 -38.85
C ARG A 359 26.27 -32.50 -39.54
N GLN A 360 25.30 -31.98 -38.80
CA GLN A 360 24.18 -31.21 -39.33
C GLN A 360 24.63 -30.03 -40.19
N GLN A 361 25.43 -29.11 -39.64
CA GLN A 361 25.86 -27.90 -40.34
C GLN A 361 26.66 -28.20 -41.62
N ILE A 362 27.55 -29.20 -41.60
CA ILE A 362 28.34 -29.54 -42.80
C ILE A 362 27.45 -30.15 -43.89
N TYR A 363 26.60 -31.11 -43.55
CA TYR A 363 25.74 -31.77 -44.52
C TYR A 363 24.53 -30.91 -44.96
N GLU A 364 24.15 -29.88 -44.19
CA GLU A 364 23.23 -28.82 -44.61
C GLU A 364 23.86 -27.97 -45.72
N ILE A 365 25.10 -27.49 -45.53
CA ILE A 365 25.85 -26.72 -46.54
C ILE A 365 26.01 -27.54 -47.82
N LEU A 366 26.39 -28.82 -47.71
CA LEU A 366 26.50 -29.74 -48.85
C LEU A 366 25.13 -30.04 -49.49
N GLY A 367 24.06 -30.21 -48.71
CA GLY A 367 22.70 -30.43 -49.22
C GLY A 367 22.17 -29.24 -50.01
N ASN A 368 22.48 -28.02 -49.58
CA ASN A 368 22.00 -26.78 -50.17
C ASN A 368 22.87 -26.34 -51.38
N ARG A 369 24.20 -26.54 -51.33
CA ARG A 369 25.16 -26.04 -52.34
C ARG A 369 25.90 -27.12 -53.14
N GLY A 370 26.04 -28.34 -52.63
CA GLY A 370 26.82 -29.39 -53.27
C GLY A 370 26.30 -29.72 -54.68
N PHE A 371 27.20 -29.81 -55.66
CA PHE A 371 26.88 -30.00 -57.07
C PHE A 371 25.99 -28.89 -57.68
N SER A 372 25.96 -27.69 -57.08
CA SER A 372 25.47 -26.48 -57.75
C SER A 372 26.37 -26.14 -58.94
N ASP A 373 25.85 -25.32 -59.85
CA ASP A 373 26.62 -24.80 -60.97
C ASP A 373 27.72 -23.84 -60.48
N ILE A 374 28.88 -23.91 -61.13
CA ILE A 374 30.14 -23.31 -60.69
C ILE A 374 30.19 -21.87 -61.21
N ILE A 375 30.42 -20.92 -60.31
CA ILE A 375 30.58 -19.50 -60.62
C ILE A 375 32.05 -19.23 -60.91
N SER A 376 32.39 -18.95 -62.17
CA SER A 376 33.72 -18.52 -62.59
C SER A 376 33.83 -16.99 -62.63
N SER A 377 35.02 -16.47 -62.95
CA SER A 377 35.23 -15.03 -63.14
C SER A 377 34.64 -14.45 -64.45
N GLN A 378 34.04 -15.28 -65.30
CA GLN A 378 33.50 -14.89 -66.61
C GLN A 378 32.00 -15.26 -66.75
N ASP A 379 31.60 -16.44 -66.28
CA ASP A 379 30.21 -16.94 -66.37
C ASP A 379 29.91 -18.02 -65.30
N THR A 380 28.65 -18.42 -65.16
CA THR A 380 28.24 -19.60 -64.37
C THR A 380 28.06 -20.81 -65.28
N HIS A 381 28.76 -21.91 -65.00
CA HIS A 381 28.70 -23.13 -65.82
C HIS A 381 28.26 -24.36 -65.01
N ILE A 382 27.68 -25.34 -65.70
CA ILE A 382 27.28 -26.61 -65.08
C ILE A 382 28.47 -27.30 -64.38
N HIS A 383 28.21 -27.87 -63.20
CA HIS A 383 29.21 -28.63 -62.45
C HIS A 383 29.76 -29.81 -63.27
N ASN A 384 31.08 -29.88 -63.51
CA ASN A 384 31.68 -30.81 -64.47
C ASN A 384 31.32 -32.29 -64.21
N PHE A 385 31.33 -32.74 -62.95
CA PHE A 385 30.90 -34.11 -62.61
C PHE A 385 29.43 -34.39 -62.96
N ILE A 386 28.53 -33.39 -62.83
CA ILE A 386 27.11 -33.52 -63.18
C ILE A 386 26.93 -33.51 -64.70
N TYR A 387 27.69 -32.69 -65.42
CA TYR A 387 27.71 -32.69 -66.88
C TYR A 387 28.15 -34.05 -67.45
N HIS A 388 29.32 -34.55 -67.04
CA HIS A 388 29.84 -35.83 -67.53
C HIS A 388 28.97 -37.02 -67.12
N SER A 389 28.50 -37.05 -65.86
CA SER A 389 27.57 -38.09 -65.40
C SER A 389 26.22 -38.02 -66.11
N GLY A 390 25.75 -36.83 -66.49
CA GLY A 390 24.52 -36.63 -67.26
C GLY A 390 24.61 -37.21 -68.66
N GLN A 391 25.71 -36.95 -69.38
CA GLN A 391 25.95 -37.56 -70.69
C GLN A 391 26.06 -39.09 -70.58
N ALA A 392 26.86 -39.60 -69.64
CA ALA A 392 27.03 -41.04 -69.42
C ALA A 392 25.70 -41.72 -69.03
N LEU A 393 24.86 -41.10 -68.20
CA LEU A 393 23.53 -41.63 -67.86
C LEU A 393 22.64 -41.74 -69.10
N ASN A 394 22.63 -40.70 -69.95
CA ASN A 394 21.87 -40.70 -71.19
C ASN A 394 22.36 -41.79 -72.15
N GLU A 395 23.67 -41.94 -72.35
CA GLU A 395 24.25 -43.01 -73.18
C GLU A 395 23.87 -44.41 -72.67
N ILE A 396 24.00 -44.66 -71.36
CA ILE A 396 23.64 -45.94 -70.73
C ILE A 396 22.13 -46.19 -70.88
N MET A 397 21.29 -45.18 -70.65
CA MET A 397 19.84 -45.34 -70.78
C MET A 397 19.37 -45.53 -72.22
N ASN A 398 20.08 -44.96 -73.21
CA ASN A 398 19.82 -45.15 -74.64
C ASN A 398 20.05 -46.62 -75.11
N GLN A 399 20.76 -47.44 -74.32
CA GLN A 399 20.91 -48.88 -74.58
C GLN A 399 19.59 -49.65 -74.36
N TYR A 400 18.77 -49.21 -73.40
CA TYR A 400 17.53 -49.89 -72.98
C TYR A 400 16.27 -49.28 -73.61
N ARG A 401 16.22 -47.96 -73.79
CA ARG A 401 15.14 -47.24 -74.49
C ARG A 401 15.74 -46.30 -75.53
N ARG A 402 15.25 -46.33 -76.77
CA ARG A 402 15.65 -45.38 -77.81
C ARG A 402 14.48 -44.45 -78.11
N ILE A 403 14.65 -43.16 -77.83
CA ILE A 403 13.71 -42.11 -78.24
C ILE A 403 14.07 -41.72 -79.68
N ASN A 404 13.13 -41.84 -80.62
CA ASN A 404 13.37 -41.49 -82.03
C ASN A 404 13.00 -40.04 -82.33
N ASP A 405 12.00 -39.49 -81.64
CA ASP A 405 11.68 -38.06 -81.73
C ASP A 405 12.78 -37.21 -81.09
N VAL A 406 13.25 -36.20 -81.82
CA VAL A 406 14.45 -35.43 -81.46
C VAL A 406 14.15 -34.37 -80.40
N GLU A 407 12.99 -33.71 -80.46
CA GLU A 407 12.61 -32.68 -79.50
C GLU A 407 12.43 -33.31 -78.11
N ARG A 408 11.61 -34.36 -78.01
CA ARG A 408 11.43 -35.16 -76.80
C ARG A 408 12.70 -35.83 -76.30
N LYS A 409 13.62 -36.25 -77.20
CA LYS A 409 14.92 -36.79 -76.77
C LYS A 409 15.70 -35.72 -76.03
N ASN A 410 15.79 -34.51 -76.57
CA ASN A 410 16.47 -33.39 -75.94
C ASN A 410 15.81 -33.00 -74.60
N GLU A 411 14.47 -32.93 -74.53
CA GLU A 411 13.73 -32.68 -73.29
C GLU A 411 14.07 -33.71 -72.19
N VAL A 412 14.05 -35.01 -72.53
CA VAL A 412 14.32 -36.09 -71.57
C VAL A 412 15.78 -36.13 -71.17
N GLU A 413 16.72 -35.92 -72.09
CA GLU A 413 18.15 -35.94 -71.81
C GLU A 413 18.62 -34.74 -70.97
N GLN A 414 17.94 -33.59 -71.05
CA GLN A 414 18.14 -32.45 -70.15
C GLN A 414 17.72 -32.73 -68.69
N LEU A 415 16.86 -33.73 -68.42
CA LEU A 415 16.51 -34.10 -67.06
C LEU A 415 17.65 -34.82 -66.31
N ALA A 416 18.60 -35.44 -67.02
CA ALA A 416 19.64 -36.25 -66.38
C ALA A 416 20.54 -35.45 -65.42
N PRO A 417 21.10 -34.28 -65.79
CA PRO A 417 21.82 -33.40 -64.85
C PRO A 417 21.04 -33.05 -63.57
N ILE A 418 19.76 -32.70 -63.71
CA ILE A 418 18.88 -32.31 -62.59
C ILE A 418 18.68 -33.52 -61.67
N LEU A 419 18.29 -34.65 -62.27
CA LEU A 419 18.04 -35.91 -61.59
C LEU A 419 19.26 -36.43 -60.82
N ILE A 420 20.46 -36.33 -61.39
CA ILE A 420 21.72 -36.68 -60.72
C ILE A 420 21.93 -35.76 -59.51
N ARG A 421 21.82 -34.43 -59.69
CA ARG A 421 22.00 -33.45 -58.61
C ARG A 421 21.04 -33.72 -57.45
N ASP A 422 19.77 -33.99 -57.72
CA ASP A 422 18.74 -34.23 -56.72
C ASP A 422 18.96 -35.55 -55.96
N VAL A 423 19.28 -36.65 -56.65
CA VAL A 423 19.63 -37.93 -56.03
C VAL A 423 20.82 -37.76 -55.09
N LEU A 424 21.88 -37.08 -55.54
CA LEU A 424 23.10 -36.89 -54.74
C LEU A 424 22.84 -36.02 -53.50
N ARG A 425 22.15 -34.88 -53.66
CA ARG A 425 21.79 -34.00 -52.53
C ARG A 425 20.95 -34.73 -51.51
N ILE A 426 19.87 -35.37 -51.94
CA ILE A 426 18.95 -36.07 -51.05
C ILE A 426 19.66 -37.23 -50.35
N PHE A 427 20.14 -38.22 -51.10
CA PHE A 427 20.61 -39.48 -50.52
C PHE A 427 21.98 -39.39 -49.83
N TRP A 428 22.85 -38.43 -50.22
CA TRP A 428 24.22 -38.37 -49.69
C TRP A 428 24.47 -37.26 -48.69
N PHE A 429 23.66 -36.19 -48.70
CA PHE A 429 23.83 -35.06 -47.78
C PHE A 429 22.60 -34.87 -46.89
N ARG A 430 21.42 -34.63 -47.46
CA ARG A 430 20.22 -34.19 -46.72
C ARG A 430 19.62 -35.27 -45.81
N LEU A 431 19.72 -36.55 -46.18
CA LEU A 431 19.47 -37.65 -45.24
C LEU A 431 20.47 -37.63 -44.07
N ILE A 432 21.75 -37.38 -44.33
CA ILE A 432 22.80 -37.32 -43.28
C ILE A 432 22.63 -36.10 -42.35
N VAL A 433 21.74 -35.13 -42.66
CA VAL A 433 21.40 -34.03 -41.74
C VAL A 433 20.46 -34.48 -40.61
N GLN A 434 19.54 -35.42 -40.83
CA GLN A 434 18.52 -35.78 -39.82
C GLN A 434 19.16 -36.35 -38.52
N GLU A 435 18.42 -36.30 -37.41
CA GLU A 435 18.80 -36.97 -36.15
C GLU A 435 17.60 -37.79 -35.63
N PRO A 436 17.71 -39.12 -35.49
CA PRO A 436 18.79 -39.97 -36.00
C PRO A 436 18.86 -39.96 -37.53
N VAL A 437 20.02 -40.33 -38.07
CA VAL A 437 20.24 -40.42 -39.53
C VAL A 437 19.39 -41.56 -40.11
N PRO A 438 18.67 -41.39 -41.24
CA PRO A 438 17.78 -42.41 -41.77
C PRO A 438 18.54 -43.48 -42.57
N GLU A 439 18.01 -44.69 -42.51
CA GLU A 439 18.42 -45.85 -43.30
C GLU A 439 17.79 -45.83 -44.70
N ILE A 440 18.45 -46.50 -45.65
CA ILE A 440 17.99 -46.70 -47.03
C ILE A 440 17.94 -48.21 -47.29
N LYS A 441 16.74 -48.79 -47.42
CA LYS A 441 16.53 -50.25 -47.50
C LYS A 441 15.84 -50.62 -48.82
N PHE A 442 16.54 -51.32 -49.71
CA PHE A 442 15.88 -52.04 -50.80
C PHE A 442 15.39 -53.39 -50.28
N PHE A 443 14.24 -53.85 -50.74
CA PHE A 443 13.74 -55.20 -50.44
C PHE A 443 14.17 -56.20 -51.51
N ASP A 444 14.59 -57.38 -51.07
CA ASP A 444 15.01 -58.47 -51.92
C ASP A 444 13.82 -59.22 -52.54
N ILE A 445 14.09 -59.92 -53.65
CA ILE A 445 13.10 -60.74 -54.33
C ILE A 445 12.58 -61.87 -53.41
N ASN A 446 11.28 -62.14 -53.49
CA ASN A 446 10.50 -63.04 -52.63
C ASN A 446 10.31 -62.58 -51.17
N THR A 447 10.70 -61.35 -50.80
CA THR A 447 10.28 -60.76 -49.52
C THR A 447 8.74 -60.62 -49.52
N LYS A 448 8.05 -61.03 -48.43
CA LYS A 448 6.60 -60.77 -48.28
C LYS A 448 6.30 -59.27 -48.38
N ILE A 449 5.17 -58.91 -48.97
CA ILE A 449 4.72 -57.51 -49.00
C ILE A 449 4.35 -57.08 -47.58
N ASN A 450 4.75 -55.85 -47.20
CA ASN A 450 4.30 -55.19 -45.97
C ASN A 450 3.83 -53.76 -46.35
N PRO A 451 2.51 -53.47 -46.32
CA PRO A 451 1.97 -52.14 -46.66
C PRO A 451 2.54 -50.98 -45.85
N ASP A 452 2.95 -51.21 -44.60
CA ASP A 452 3.53 -50.18 -43.72
C ASP A 452 4.93 -49.74 -44.15
N LEU A 453 5.60 -50.55 -44.98
CA LEU A 453 6.97 -50.34 -45.45
C LEU A 453 7.09 -50.24 -46.98
N MET A 454 6.07 -50.69 -47.72
CA MET A 454 6.07 -50.85 -49.18
C MET A 454 4.80 -50.30 -49.82
N THR A 455 4.92 -49.78 -51.04
CA THR A 455 3.78 -49.38 -51.89
C THR A 455 3.98 -49.85 -53.32
N GLY A 456 2.89 -50.14 -54.03
CA GLY A 456 2.91 -50.75 -55.35
C GLY A 456 1.51 -50.86 -55.96
N ARG A 457 1.21 -52.01 -56.56
CA ARG A 457 -0.11 -52.32 -57.14
C ARG A 457 -0.52 -53.74 -56.75
N TRP A 458 -1.48 -53.83 -55.84
CA TRP A 458 -2.15 -55.02 -55.34
C TRP A 458 -3.48 -54.56 -54.72
N GLU A 459 -4.42 -55.47 -54.51
CA GLU A 459 -5.56 -55.24 -53.64
C GLU A 459 -5.23 -55.77 -52.23
N ASP A 460 -5.82 -55.22 -51.16
CA ASP A 460 -5.40 -55.54 -49.78
C ASP A 460 -5.70 -57.01 -49.41
N ASP A 461 -6.67 -57.64 -50.09
CA ASP A 461 -7.01 -59.06 -49.92
C ASP A 461 -5.95 -60.00 -50.55
N ASP A 462 -5.12 -59.53 -51.49
CA ASP A 462 -4.09 -60.34 -52.19
C ASP A 462 -2.82 -60.57 -51.34
N LEU A 463 -2.65 -59.85 -50.23
CA LEU A 463 -1.35 -59.61 -49.57
C LEU A 463 -0.58 -60.88 -49.15
N ASP A 464 -1.28 -61.95 -48.76
CA ASP A 464 -0.66 -63.22 -48.38
C ASP A 464 -0.26 -64.11 -49.57
N GLU A 465 -0.79 -63.85 -50.77
CA GLU A 465 -0.47 -64.57 -52.01
C GLU A 465 0.68 -63.92 -52.79
N ILE A 466 1.12 -62.71 -52.42
CA ILE A 466 2.13 -61.94 -53.17
C ILE A 466 3.43 -61.67 -52.41
N CYS A 467 4.51 -61.55 -53.17
CA CYS A 467 5.83 -61.17 -52.67
C CYS A 467 6.54 -60.21 -53.65
N VAL A 468 7.62 -59.56 -53.22
CA VAL A 468 8.41 -58.66 -54.06
C VAL A 468 8.99 -59.43 -55.26
N ASP A 469 8.74 -58.96 -56.48
CA ASP A 469 9.53 -59.29 -57.68
C ASP A 469 10.69 -58.28 -57.80
N LEU A 470 10.35 -56.98 -57.74
CA LEU A 470 11.29 -55.88 -57.91
C LEU A 470 10.99 -54.70 -56.97
N CYS A 471 11.88 -54.46 -56.00
CA CYS A 471 11.96 -53.16 -55.31
C CYS A 471 12.71 -52.15 -56.21
N TYR A 472 12.05 -51.11 -56.72
CA TYR A 472 12.62 -50.16 -57.67
C TYR A 472 12.88 -48.76 -57.11
N PHE A 473 12.32 -48.44 -55.94
CA PHE A 473 12.70 -47.29 -55.12
C PHE A 473 12.82 -47.75 -53.67
N PRO A 474 13.88 -47.37 -52.92
CA PRO A 474 14.11 -47.90 -51.57
C PRO A 474 13.14 -47.31 -50.53
N LEU A 475 12.93 -48.06 -49.46
CA LEU A 475 12.38 -47.54 -48.20
C LEU A 475 13.39 -46.56 -47.60
N ILE A 476 12.90 -45.43 -47.10
CA ILE A 476 13.68 -44.44 -46.37
C ILE A 476 12.97 -44.17 -45.04
N GLY A 477 13.66 -44.38 -43.93
CA GLY A 477 13.11 -44.22 -42.59
C GLY A 477 14.16 -44.47 -41.52
N ARG A 478 13.75 -44.50 -40.26
CA ARG A 478 14.60 -44.70 -39.08
C ARG A 478 13.99 -45.75 -38.17
N ASP A 479 14.83 -46.34 -37.31
CA ASP A 479 14.43 -47.34 -36.31
C ASP A 479 13.77 -48.59 -36.97
N LEU A 480 14.20 -48.96 -38.18
CA LEU A 480 13.45 -49.80 -39.13
C LEU A 480 13.19 -51.25 -38.69
N ASP A 481 13.90 -51.74 -37.69
CA ASP A 481 13.71 -53.08 -37.12
C ASP A 481 12.87 -53.06 -35.82
N SER A 482 12.23 -51.93 -35.48
CA SER A 482 11.36 -51.78 -34.29
C SER A 482 10.19 -50.79 -34.51
N ASP A 483 10.21 -49.61 -33.88
CA ASP A 483 9.20 -48.55 -33.98
C ASP A 483 9.45 -47.68 -35.22
N TYR A 484 9.32 -48.30 -36.40
CA TYR A 484 9.73 -47.77 -37.70
C TYR A 484 9.09 -46.42 -38.04
N LYS A 485 9.91 -45.38 -38.23
CA LYS A 485 9.42 -44.04 -38.63
C LYS A 485 9.78 -43.78 -40.08
N VAL A 486 8.82 -44.12 -40.96
CA VAL A 486 8.97 -44.06 -42.41
C VAL A 486 8.86 -42.63 -42.93
N ILE A 487 9.93 -42.14 -43.57
CA ILE A 487 9.90 -40.92 -44.36
C ILE A 487 9.16 -41.21 -45.67
N THR A 488 9.56 -42.26 -46.38
CA THR A 488 8.94 -42.72 -47.65
C THR A 488 9.03 -44.23 -47.79
N LEU A 489 7.90 -44.86 -48.12
CA LEU A 489 7.78 -46.30 -48.41
C LEU A 489 8.65 -46.72 -49.59
N ALA A 490 9.13 -47.96 -49.58
CA ALA A 490 9.73 -48.57 -50.77
C ALA A 490 8.68 -48.67 -51.89
N LYS A 491 9.07 -48.43 -53.14
CA LYS A 491 8.24 -48.79 -54.28
C LYS A 491 8.63 -50.17 -54.79
N VAL A 492 7.66 -51.07 -54.82
CA VAL A 492 7.86 -52.47 -55.23
C VAL A 492 6.82 -52.89 -56.27
N LEU A 493 7.19 -53.86 -57.09
CA LEU A 493 6.29 -54.59 -57.97
C LEU A 493 6.14 -56.02 -57.44
N PRO A 494 4.90 -56.51 -57.25
CA PRO A 494 4.69 -57.87 -56.75
C PRO A 494 4.81 -58.93 -57.86
N GLN A 495 5.09 -60.15 -57.43
CA GLN A 495 4.82 -61.40 -58.14
C GLN A 495 3.96 -62.29 -57.25
N GLN A 496 3.15 -63.13 -57.88
CA GLN A 496 2.40 -64.20 -57.22
C GLN A 496 3.35 -65.26 -56.64
N ILE A 497 3.09 -65.72 -55.41
CA ILE A 497 3.85 -66.76 -54.74
C ILE A 497 3.55 -68.08 -55.45
N GLN A 498 4.57 -68.62 -56.14
CA GLN A 498 4.50 -69.94 -56.75
C GLN A 498 4.50 -71.02 -55.66
N ASN A 499 3.32 -71.36 -55.16
CA ASN A 499 3.10 -72.55 -54.32
C ASN A 499 3.66 -73.78 -55.05
N GLN A 500 4.66 -74.43 -54.44
CA GLN A 500 5.24 -75.66 -54.95
C GLN A 500 4.32 -76.84 -54.62
N THR A 501 3.48 -77.21 -55.59
CA THR A 501 2.78 -78.50 -55.67
C THR A 501 3.65 -79.54 -56.36
#